data_AF-A0A139HFK6-F1
#
_entry.id   AF-A0A139HFK6-F1
#
_cell.length_a   1.000
_cell.length_b   1.000
_cell.length_c   1.000
_cell.angle_alpha   90.00
_cell.angle_beta   90.00
_cell.angle_gamma   90.00
#
_symmetry.space_group_name_H-M   'P 1'
#
loop_
_entity.id
_entity.type
_entity.pdbx_description
1 polymer ?
#
loop_
_entity_poly.entity_id
_entity_poly.type
_entity_poly.pdbx_seq_one_letter_code
_entity_poly.pdbx_strand_id
1 'polypeptide(L)'
;MANSSSHHHSDNALPPAASSTSNTPPHRPIPSLVPISFVDFVNGRLQFSDGWYYNFETPGLLREAMTVRGLVQGARYPNQKLAIHGDKALETLLSGVFVDQDHSTDEWQRLCGNGMRTNAYLAHVAKKSGILEYVQPEGEGGTMDTWDQATVVEAVFGAVFRDSQSVTFLKQVMLRFDVWWPESASELEFLHAKIKEMREAHILGREQSKWEHE
;
A
#
# COMPACT_ATOMS: atom_id res chain seq x y z
N MET A 1 28.44 -34.90 -74.77
CA MET A 1 28.26 -33.47 -74.49
C MET A 1 28.20 -33.32 -72.99
N ALA A 2 29.26 -32.79 -72.38
CA ALA A 2 29.42 -32.74 -70.92
C ALA A 2 28.87 -31.42 -70.37
N ASN A 3 27.97 -31.51 -69.39
CA ASN A 3 27.32 -30.36 -68.74
C ASN A 3 28.14 -29.99 -67.49
N SER A 4 28.79 -28.82 -67.51
CA SER A 4 29.48 -28.26 -66.34
C SER A 4 28.49 -27.48 -65.48
N SER A 5 28.34 -27.90 -64.22
CA SER A 5 27.58 -27.17 -63.20
C SER A 5 28.51 -26.27 -62.41
N SER A 6 28.23 -24.97 -62.42
CA SER A 6 28.89 -23.95 -61.60
C SER A 6 28.26 -23.89 -60.21
N HIS A 7 29.07 -24.02 -59.16
CA HIS A 7 28.67 -23.77 -57.77
C HIS A 7 28.93 -22.29 -57.42
N HIS A 8 27.86 -21.57 -57.07
CA HIS A 8 27.95 -20.27 -56.42
C HIS A 8 28.08 -20.47 -54.91
N HIS A 9 29.22 -20.05 -54.35
CA HIS A 9 29.37 -19.79 -52.91
C HIS A 9 28.77 -18.42 -52.58
N SER A 10 27.78 -18.41 -51.69
CA SER A 10 27.25 -17.18 -51.10
C SER A 10 27.87 -17.02 -49.71
N ASP A 11 28.61 -15.94 -49.52
CA ASP A 11 29.15 -15.50 -48.24
C ASP A 11 28.01 -15.09 -47.29
N ASN A 12 27.87 -15.84 -46.19
CA ASN A 12 26.96 -15.50 -45.08
C ASN A 12 27.67 -14.51 -44.15
N ALA A 13 27.41 -13.22 -44.33
CA ALA A 13 27.77 -12.20 -43.36
C ALA A 13 26.89 -12.32 -42.11
N LEU A 14 27.52 -12.41 -40.93
CA LEU A 14 26.83 -12.41 -39.63
C LEU A 14 26.13 -11.06 -39.39
N PRO A 15 24.90 -11.04 -38.85
CA PRO A 15 24.20 -9.81 -38.54
C PRO A 15 24.88 -9.05 -37.38
N PRO A 16 24.80 -7.71 -37.36
CA PRO A 16 25.36 -6.91 -36.30
C PRO A 16 24.67 -7.22 -34.95
N ALA A 17 25.48 -7.28 -33.89
CA ALA A 17 25.01 -7.48 -32.53
C ALA A 17 23.99 -6.39 -32.13
N ALA A 18 22.82 -6.82 -31.64
CA ALA A 18 21.77 -5.92 -31.21
C ALA A 18 22.24 -5.07 -30.01
N SER A 19 22.19 -3.75 -30.16
CA SER A 19 22.48 -2.79 -29.11
C SER A 19 21.57 -3.04 -27.91
N SER A 20 22.14 -3.45 -26.79
CA SER A 20 21.43 -3.66 -25.53
C SER A 20 20.98 -2.30 -24.97
N THR A 21 19.73 -1.93 -25.22
CA THR A 21 19.10 -0.81 -24.52
C THR A 21 18.95 -1.20 -23.06
N SER A 22 19.57 -0.46 -22.13
CA SER A 22 19.46 -0.75 -20.70
C SER A 22 18.01 -0.57 -20.27
N ASN A 23 17.32 -1.67 -20.00
CA ASN A 23 15.95 -1.69 -19.49
C ASN A 23 15.93 -1.33 -17.99
N THR A 24 16.46 -0.16 -17.62
CA THR A 24 16.27 0.35 -16.27
C THR A 24 14.85 0.91 -16.19
N PRO A 25 13.96 0.38 -15.33
CA PRO A 25 12.61 0.91 -15.17
C PRO A 25 12.68 2.41 -14.82
N PRO A 26 11.78 3.24 -15.35
CA PRO A 26 11.75 4.65 -14.99
C PRO A 26 11.55 4.80 -13.48
N HIS A 27 12.42 5.60 -12.84
CA HIS A 27 12.33 5.90 -11.41
C HIS A 27 11.00 6.57 -11.11
N ARG A 28 10.16 5.97 -10.26
CA ARG A 28 8.95 6.63 -9.77
C ARG A 28 9.40 7.85 -8.95
N PRO A 29 8.92 9.08 -9.24
CA PRO A 29 9.20 10.21 -8.35
C PRO A 29 8.73 9.85 -6.95
N ILE A 30 9.43 10.28 -5.90
CA ILE A 30 9.02 10.05 -4.52
C ILE A 30 7.79 10.92 -4.24
N PRO A 31 6.55 10.40 -4.17
CA PRO A 31 5.40 11.23 -3.81
C PRO A 31 5.56 11.84 -2.42
N SER A 32 5.18 13.11 -2.32
CA SER A 32 4.75 13.70 -1.06
C SER A 32 3.42 13.08 -0.64
N LEU A 33 3.16 13.03 0.67
CA LEU A 33 1.80 12.73 1.17
C LEU A 33 0.77 13.57 0.40
N VAL A 34 -0.32 12.93 0.00
CA VAL A 34 -1.46 13.59 -0.62
C VAL A 34 -2.67 13.43 0.31
N PRO A 35 -2.97 14.44 1.16
CA PRO A 35 -4.12 14.37 2.06
C PRO A 35 -5.42 14.08 1.32
N ILE A 36 -6.35 13.42 2.00
CA ILE A 36 -7.73 13.25 1.54
C ILE A 36 -8.39 14.63 1.56
N SER A 37 -8.93 15.01 0.41
CA SER A 37 -9.63 16.28 0.29
C SER A 37 -11.14 16.12 0.46
N PHE A 38 -11.69 14.93 0.18
CA PHE A 38 -13.13 14.69 0.19
C PHE A 38 -13.48 13.20 0.22
N VAL A 39 -14.57 12.87 0.93
CA VAL A 39 -15.17 11.53 0.97
C VAL A 39 -16.68 11.64 0.69
N ASP A 40 -17.15 10.96 -0.35
CA ASP A 40 -18.56 10.87 -0.72
C ASP A 40 -19.11 9.48 -0.36
N PHE A 41 -19.89 9.40 0.70
CA PHE A 41 -20.52 8.15 1.14
C PHE A 41 -21.75 7.73 0.33
N VAL A 42 -22.30 8.65 -0.47
CA VAL A 42 -23.48 8.37 -1.32
C VAL A 42 -23.00 7.73 -2.61
N ASN A 43 -22.02 8.34 -3.26
CA ASN A 43 -21.47 7.86 -4.54
C ASN A 43 -20.26 6.93 -4.37
N GLY A 44 -19.78 6.71 -3.14
CA GLY A 44 -18.63 5.86 -2.87
C GLY A 44 -17.36 6.45 -3.49
N ARG A 45 -17.08 7.74 -3.28
CA ARG A 45 -15.87 8.37 -3.82
C ARG A 45 -14.90 8.71 -2.71
N LEU A 46 -13.64 8.32 -2.90
CA LEU A 46 -12.50 8.75 -2.12
C LEU A 46 -11.63 9.67 -2.98
N GLN A 47 -11.50 10.95 -2.60
CA GLN A 47 -10.78 11.96 -3.38
C GLN A 47 -9.63 12.57 -2.59
N PHE A 48 -8.52 12.80 -3.29
CA PHE A 48 -7.28 13.29 -2.73
C PHE A 48 -6.95 14.68 -3.27
N SER A 49 -6.11 15.40 -2.52
CA SER A 49 -5.73 16.79 -2.82
C SER A 49 -4.92 16.97 -4.11
N ASP A 50 -4.36 15.90 -4.69
CA ASP A 50 -3.74 15.92 -6.03
C ASP A 50 -4.77 15.84 -7.18
N GLY A 51 -6.07 15.80 -6.85
CA GLY A 51 -7.16 15.67 -7.81
C GLY A 51 -7.46 14.23 -8.24
N TRP A 52 -6.66 13.25 -7.82
CA TRP A 52 -6.96 11.85 -8.07
C TRP A 52 -8.10 11.38 -7.16
N TYR A 53 -8.87 10.42 -7.65
CA TYR A 53 -9.95 9.81 -6.90
C TYR A 53 -10.11 8.33 -7.24
N TYR A 54 -10.68 7.61 -6.30
CA TYR A 54 -11.20 6.26 -6.50
C TYR A 54 -12.72 6.29 -6.35
N ASN A 55 -13.43 5.78 -7.35
CA ASN A 55 -14.88 5.58 -7.28
C ASN A 55 -15.13 4.09 -7.07
N PHE A 56 -15.80 3.76 -5.97
CA PHE A 56 -16.20 2.39 -5.67
C PHE A 56 -17.35 1.95 -6.59
N GLU A 57 -17.25 0.75 -7.16
CA GLU A 57 -18.37 0.11 -7.85
C GLU A 57 -19.48 -0.25 -6.86
N THR A 58 -19.11 -0.59 -5.63
CA THR A 58 -20.01 -0.84 -4.50
C THR A 58 -19.83 0.24 -3.43
N PRO A 59 -20.59 1.36 -3.48
CA PRO A 59 -20.45 2.48 -2.53
C PRO A 59 -20.57 2.08 -1.05
N GLY A 60 -21.31 1.00 -0.75
CA GLY A 60 -21.45 0.46 0.59
C GLY A 60 -20.12 0.03 1.24
N LEU A 61 -19.11 -0.35 0.44
CA LEU A 61 -17.80 -0.77 0.95
C LEU A 61 -17.03 0.39 1.59
N LEU A 62 -17.08 1.58 0.99
CA LEU A 62 -16.47 2.78 1.58
C LEU A 62 -17.15 3.16 2.89
N ARG A 63 -18.48 3.07 2.94
CA ARG A 63 -19.24 3.32 4.17
C ARG A 63 -18.88 2.31 5.26
N GLU A 64 -18.87 1.02 4.94
CA GLU A 64 -18.50 -0.04 5.88
C GLU A 64 -17.08 0.18 6.41
N ALA A 65 -16.11 0.50 5.54
CA ALA A 65 -14.73 0.76 5.93
C ALA A 65 -14.57 1.94 6.92
N MET A 66 -15.39 2.97 6.73
CA MET A 66 -15.37 4.21 7.51
C MET A 66 -16.26 4.17 8.75
N THR A 67 -16.96 3.06 9.00
CA THR A 67 -17.78 2.88 10.20
C THR A 67 -16.97 2.19 11.28
N VAL A 68 -16.80 2.85 12.42
CA VAL A 68 -16.06 2.33 13.59
C VAL A 68 -17.01 2.00 14.74
N ARG A 69 -16.57 1.16 15.69
CA ARG A 69 -17.35 0.90 16.91
C ARG A 69 -17.64 2.22 17.64
N GLY A 70 -18.86 2.40 18.14
CA GLY A 70 -19.13 3.46 19.12
C GLY A 70 -18.77 3.03 20.54
N LEU A 71 -19.08 3.91 21.51
CA LEU A 71 -18.77 3.69 22.94
C LEU A 71 -19.69 2.66 23.63
N VAL A 72 -20.70 2.14 22.95
CA VAL A 72 -21.68 1.23 23.56
C VAL A 72 -21.06 -0.15 23.77
N GLN A 73 -21.16 -0.67 25.00
CA GLN A 73 -20.68 -2.00 25.34
C GLN A 73 -21.36 -3.07 24.46
N GLY A 74 -20.55 -3.86 23.75
CA GLY A 74 -21.03 -4.86 22.79
C GLY A 74 -21.23 -4.35 21.35
N ALA A 75 -20.84 -3.09 21.07
CA ALA A 75 -20.76 -2.57 19.71
C ALA A 75 -19.89 -3.50 18.84
N ARG A 76 -20.34 -3.76 17.61
CA ARG A 76 -19.58 -4.55 16.65
C ARG A 76 -18.47 -3.66 16.09
N TYR A 77 -17.42 -4.26 15.54
CA TYR A 77 -16.46 -3.53 14.72
C TYR A 77 -16.88 -3.69 13.27
N PRO A 78 -17.63 -2.73 12.69
CA PRO A 78 -18.29 -2.95 11.40
C PRO A 78 -17.26 -3.11 10.29
N ASN A 79 -16.15 -2.37 10.38
CA ASN A 79 -15.07 -2.38 9.41
C ASN A 79 -14.03 -3.50 9.60
N GLN A 80 -14.10 -4.30 10.67
CA GLN A 80 -13.01 -5.23 11.04
C GLN A 80 -12.77 -6.32 10.00
N LYS A 81 -13.82 -6.81 9.33
CA LYS A 81 -13.64 -7.81 8.26
C LYS A 81 -12.89 -7.22 7.06
N LEU A 82 -13.19 -5.98 6.70
CA LEU A 82 -12.46 -5.26 5.66
C LEU A 82 -11.02 -4.98 6.10
N ALA A 83 -10.81 -4.61 7.36
CA ALA A 83 -9.47 -4.38 7.90
C ALA A 83 -8.59 -5.65 7.81
N ILE A 84 -9.10 -6.80 8.25
CA ILE A 84 -8.41 -8.08 8.12
C ILE A 84 -8.06 -8.37 6.65
N HIS A 85 -8.98 -8.11 5.73
CA HIS A 85 -8.73 -8.31 4.30
C HIS A 85 -7.66 -7.36 3.76
N GLY A 86 -7.68 -6.09 4.20
CA GLY A 86 -6.69 -5.07 3.83
C GLY A 86 -5.30 -5.37 4.38
N ASP A 87 -5.18 -5.80 5.64
CA ASP A 87 -3.89 -6.24 6.20
C ASP A 87 -3.30 -7.40 5.39
N LYS A 88 -4.12 -8.39 5.00
CA LYS A 88 -3.63 -9.50 4.15
C LYS A 88 -3.26 -9.09 2.74
N ALA A 89 -3.98 -8.15 2.14
CA ALA A 89 -3.62 -7.60 0.84
C ALA A 89 -2.29 -6.82 0.93
N LEU A 90 -2.12 -6.00 1.97
CA LEU A 90 -0.89 -5.26 2.26
C LEU A 90 0.30 -6.21 2.52
N GLU A 91 0.10 -7.23 3.35
CA GLU A 91 1.09 -8.28 3.63
C GLU A 91 1.55 -8.97 2.36
N THR A 92 0.61 -9.43 1.54
CA THR A 92 0.90 -10.16 0.30
C THR A 92 1.69 -9.30 -0.67
N LEU A 93 1.24 -8.07 -0.89
CA LEU A 93 1.90 -7.08 -1.75
C LEU A 93 3.35 -6.86 -1.33
N LEU A 94 3.54 -6.57 -0.04
CA LEU A 94 4.85 -6.28 0.51
C LEU A 94 5.74 -7.55 0.47
N SER A 95 5.21 -8.74 0.78
CA SER A 95 6.00 -9.97 0.76
C SER A 95 6.46 -10.35 -0.65
N GLY A 96 5.63 -10.12 -1.67
CA GLY A 96 5.97 -10.41 -3.07
C GLY A 96 7.20 -9.63 -3.52
N VAL A 97 7.26 -8.34 -3.17
CA VAL A 97 8.43 -7.48 -3.43
C VAL A 97 9.71 -8.04 -2.83
N PHE A 98 9.66 -8.54 -1.60
CA PHE A 98 10.85 -9.02 -0.90
C PHE A 98 11.32 -10.37 -1.42
N VAL A 99 10.39 -11.24 -1.79
CA VAL A 99 10.70 -12.50 -2.47
C VAL A 99 11.32 -12.24 -3.84
N ASP A 100 10.73 -11.34 -4.64
CA ASP A 100 11.20 -11.05 -6.00
C ASP A 100 12.60 -10.41 -6.05
N GLN A 101 13.00 -9.71 -4.98
CA GLN A 101 14.29 -9.03 -4.88
C GLN A 101 15.34 -9.77 -4.03
N ASP A 102 15.04 -11.01 -3.59
CA ASP A 102 15.93 -11.84 -2.74
C ASP A 102 16.36 -11.14 -1.43
N HIS A 103 15.44 -10.41 -0.81
CA HIS A 103 15.70 -9.72 0.47
C HIS A 103 15.64 -10.69 1.65
N SER A 104 16.45 -10.42 2.67
CA SER A 104 16.49 -11.26 3.88
C SER A 104 15.19 -11.19 4.70
N THR A 105 14.88 -12.28 5.41
CA THR A 105 13.76 -12.32 6.38
C THR A 105 13.89 -11.26 7.47
N ASP A 106 15.12 -10.95 7.90
CA ASP A 106 15.37 -9.92 8.93
C ASP A 106 15.03 -8.52 8.41
N GLU A 107 15.35 -8.23 7.15
CA GLU A 107 14.98 -6.98 6.51
C GLU A 107 13.48 -6.84 6.34
N TRP A 108 12.82 -7.92 5.91
CA TRP A 108 11.37 -8.02 5.86
C TRP A 108 10.73 -7.71 7.22
N GLN A 109 11.18 -8.39 8.27
CA GLN A 109 10.66 -8.19 9.62
C GLN A 109 10.91 -6.75 10.10
N ARG A 110 12.08 -6.17 9.80
CA ARG A 110 12.43 -4.81 10.21
C ARG A 110 11.58 -3.74 9.53
N LEU A 111 11.39 -3.85 8.21
CA LEU A 111 10.71 -2.83 7.42
C LEU A 111 9.19 -2.97 7.45
N CYS A 112 8.70 -4.21 7.35
CA CYS A 112 7.28 -4.47 7.23
C CYS A 112 6.67 -4.83 8.58
N GLY A 113 7.14 -5.90 9.23
CA GLY A 113 6.59 -6.36 10.51
C GLY A 113 6.72 -5.34 11.64
N ASN A 114 7.89 -4.72 11.77
CA ASN A 114 8.21 -3.75 12.83
C ASN A 114 8.21 -2.29 12.33
N GLY A 115 7.69 -2.06 11.12
CA GLY A 115 7.66 -0.75 10.47
C GLY A 115 6.26 -0.45 9.94
N MET A 116 6.09 -0.55 8.62
CA MET A 116 4.91 -0.05 7.92
C MET A 116 3.60 -0.77 8.25
N ARG A 117 3.65 -2.04 8.68
CA ARG A 117 2.45 -2.80 9.05
C ARG A 117 2.06 -2.70 10.51
N THR A 118 2.76 -1.86 11.29
CA THR A 118 2.41 -1.69 12.70
C THR A 118 1.20 -0.78 12.84
N ASN A 119 0.36 -1.05 13.85
CA ASN A 119 -0.78 -0.17 14.16
C ASN A 119 -0.34 1.27 14.44
N ALA A 120 0.82 1.46 15.07
CA ALA A 120 1.36 2.79 15.34
C ALA A 120 1.66 3.57 14.04
N TYR A 121 2.24 2.90 13.04
CA TYR A 121 2.46 3.47 11.71
C TYR A 121 1.14 3.80 11.02
N LEU A 122 0.21 2.85 10.96
CA LEU A 122 -1.05 3.02 10.26
C LEU A 122 -1.96 4.06 10.93
N ALA A 123 -1.94 4.15 12.26
CA ALA A 123 -2.61 5.23 12.98
C ALA A 123 -1.98 6.60 12.70
N HIS A 124 -0.65 6.68 12.61
CA HIS A 124 0.03 7.91 12.18
C HIS A 124 -0.40 8.30 10.75
N VAL A 125 -0.43 7.34 9.83
CA VAL A 125 -0.93 7.53 8.46
C VAL A 125 -2.37 8.04 8.47
N ALA A 126 -3.25 7.46 9.29
CA ALA A 126 -4.64 7.88 9.40
C ALA A 126 -4.77 9.36 9.83
N LYS A 127 -3.98 9.78 10.81
CA LYS A 127 -3.94 11.19 11.26
C LYS A 127 -3.41 12.10 10.16
N LYS A 128 -2.31 11.71 9.53
CA LYS A 128 -1.60 12.53 8.54
C LYS A 128 -2.43 12.71 7.26
N SER A 129 -3.19 11.70 6.85
CA SER A 129 -4.02 11.75 5.64
C SER A 129 -5.32 12.54 5.82
N GLY A 130 -5.74 12.83 7.06
CA GLY A 130 -7.02 13.47 7.36
C GLY A 130 -8.22 12.52 7.29
N ILE A 131 -8.02 11.20 7.09
CA ILE A 131 -9.15 10.27 6.92
C ILE A 131 -10.07 10.21 8.14
N LEU A 132 -9.51 10.42 9.33
CA LEU A 132 -10.24 10.33 10.59
C LEU A 132 -11.37 11.37 10.70
N GLU A 133 -11.30 12.48 9.96
CA GLU A 133 -12.34 13.52 9.92
C GLU A 133 -13.65 13.02 9.28
N TYR A 134 -13.59 11.92 8.52
CA TYR A 134 -14.71 11.36 7.79
C TYR A 134 -15.28 10.09 8.44
N VAL A 135 -14.68 9.63 9.54
CA VAL A 135 -15.11 8.40 10.21
C VAL A 135 -16.49 8.57 10.86
N GLN A 136 -17.33 7.56 10.70
CA GLN A 136 -18.68 7.51 11.26
C GLN A 136 -18.68 6.59 12.48
N PRO A 137 -18.90 7.10 13.71
CA PRO A 137 -19.05 6.24 14.87
C PRO A 137 -20.40 5.49 14.83
N GLU A 138 -20.39 4.21 15.16
CA GLU A 138 -21.60 3.42 15.39
C GLU A 138 -22.18 3.75 16.78
N GLY A 139 -22.93 4.85 16.90
CA GLY A 139 -23.58 5.27 18.15
C GLY A 139 -23.02 6.58 18.70
N GLU A 140 -22.92 6.67 20.04
CA GLU A 140 -22.38 7.86 20.70
C GLU A 140 -20.88 8.02 20.40
N GLY A 141 -20.49 9.25 20.04
CA GLY A 141 -19.13 9.58 19.65
C GLY A 141 -18.12 9.34 20.77
N GLY A 142 -16.96 8.80 20.41
CA GLY A 142 -15.84 8.56 21.31
C GLY A 142 -14.51 8.89 20.64
N THR A 143 -13.47 9.05 21.44
CA THR A 143 -12.09 9.15 20.93
C THR A 143 -11.63 7.79 20.43
N MET A 144 -11.26 7.71 19.15
CA MET A 144 -10.64 6.53 18.57
C MET A 144 -9.26 6.29 19.18
N ASP A 145 -9.01 5.07 19.64
CA ASP A 145 -7.66 4.68 20.07
C ASP A 145 -6.73 4.42 18.86
N THR A 146 -5.46 4.13 19.12
CA THR A 146 -4.47 3.84 18.07
C THR A 146 -4.87 2.64 17.21
N TRP A 147 -5.53 1.64 17.80
CA TRP A 147 -5.94 0.44 17.08
C TRP A 147 -7.09 0.76 16.12
N ASP A 148 -8.13 1.46 16.59
CA ASP A 148 -9.26 1.89 15.77
C ASP A 148 -8.79 2.75 14.58
N GLN A 149 -7.81 3.63 14.79
CA GLN A 149 -7.24 4.47 13.73
C GLN A 149 -6.50 3.66 12.66
N ALA A 150 -5.70 2.67 13.07
CA ALA A 150 -5.03 1.76 12.15
C ALA A 150 -6.04 0.92 11.35
N THR A 151 -7.04 0.38 12.04
CA THR A 151 -8.11 -0.44 11.46
C THR A 151 -8.88 0.30 10.36
N VAL A 152 -9.10 1.62 10.49
CA VAL A 152 -9.73 2.41 9.42
C VAL A 152 -8.90 2.40 8.13
N VAL A 153 -7.58 2.57 8.23
CA VAL A 153 -6.69 2.57 7.05
C VAL A 153 -6.69 1.19 6.40
N GLU A 154 -6.55 0.13 7.19
CA GLU A 154 -6.62 -1.25 6.70
C GLU A 154 -7.99 -1.54 6.07
N ALA A 155 -9.08 -1.08 6.66
CA ALA A 155 -10.42 -1.30 6.13
C ALA A 155 -10.63 -0.60 4.79
N VAL A 156 -10.07 0.60 4.59
CA VAL A 156 -10.11 1.29 3.30
C VAL A 156 -9.31 0.52 2.26
N PHE A 157 -8.12 0.02 2.61
CA PHE A 157 -7.33 -0.82 1.70
C PHE A 157 -8.07 -2.11 1.33
N GLY A 158 -8.68 -2.76 2.32
CA GLY A 158 -9.51 -3.95 2.10
C GLY A 158 -10.74 -3.67 1.25
N ALA A 159 -11.39 -2.52 1.44
CA ALA A 159 -12.53 -2.10 0.64
C ALA A 159 -12.12 -1.87 -0.82
N VAL A 160 -11.05 -1.11 -1.07
CA VAL A 160 -10.53 -0.83 -2.42
C VAL A 160 -10.13 -2.12 -3.12
N PHE A 161 -9.41 -3.00 -2.42
CA PHE A 161 -8.98 -4.27 -3.00
C PHE A 161 -10.15 -5.20 -3.27
N ARG A 162 -11.12 -5.28 -2.36
CA ARG A 162 -12.34 -6.07 -2.55
C ARG A 162 -13.18 -5.56 -3.72
N ASP A 163 -13.32 -4.25 -3.85
CA ASP A 163 -14.12 -3.61 -4.91
C ASP A 163 -13.46 -3.79 -6.29
N SER A 164 -12.16 -3.52 -6.40
CA SER A 164 -11.46 -3.54 -7.69
C SER A 164 -10.87 -4.89 -8.10
N GLN A 165 -10.64 -5.80 -7.14
CA GLN A 165 -9.80 -7.00 -7.31
C GLN A 165 -8.43 -6.69 -7.95
N SER A 166 -7.91 -5.48 -7.74
CA SER A 166 -6.74 -4.95 -8.46
C SER A 166 -5.68 -4.42 -7.51
N VAL A 167 -4.52 -5.05 -7.56
CA VAL A 167 -3.32 -4.58 -6.86
C VAL A 167 -2.91 -3.19 -7.34
N THR A 168 -3.13 -2.84 -8.61
CA THR A 168 -2.78 -1.52 -9.14
C THR A 168 -3.56 -0.41 -8.47
N PHE A 169 -4.88 -0.58 -8.26
CA PHE A 169 -5.69 0.42 -7.56
C PHE A 169 -5.35 0.50 -6.08
N LEU A 170 -5.12 -0.64 -5.43
CA LEU A 170 -4.64 -0.68 -4.04
C LEU A 170 -3.34 0.12 -3.88
N LYS A 171 -2.35 -0.12 -4.75
CA LYS A 171 -1.09 0.63 -4.82
C LYS A 171 -1.35 2.14 -4.95
N GLN A 172 -2.19 2.57 -5.88
CA GLN A 172 -2.49 4.00 -6.06
C GLN A 172 -3.11 4.66 -4.82
N VAL A 173 -3.95 3.94 -4.08
CA VAL A 173 -4.53 4.42 -2.82
C VAL A 173 -3.48 4.46 -1.72
N MET A 174 -2.75 3.36 -1.51
CA MET A 174 -1.68 3.26 -0.51
C MET A 174 -0.66 4.39 -0.65
N LEU A 175 -0.25 4.69 -1.89
CA LEU A 175 0.70 5.75 -2.19
C LEU A 175 0.27 7.11 -1.65
N ARG A 176 -1.03 7.42 -1.77
CA ARG A 176 -1.62 8.70 -1.33
C ARG A 176 -1.82 8.76 0.17
N PHE A 177 -2.03 7.60 0.79
CA PHE A 177 -1.91 7.42 2.24
C PHE A 177 -0.47 7.42 2.73
N ASP A 178 0.52 7.62 1.85
CA ASP A 178 1.94 7.63 2.22
C ASP A 178 2.39 6.27 2.81
N VAL A 179 1.77 5.18 2.33
CA VAL A 179 2.14 3.77 2.58
C VAL A 179 2.84 3.21 1.35
N TRP A 180 4.06 2.69 1.55
CA TRP A 180 5.00 2.42 0.46
C TRP A 180 5.31 0.94 0.31
N TRP A 181 5.73 0.54 -0.89
CA TRP A 181 6.27 -0.78 -1.20
C TRP A 181 7.41 -0.58 -2.22
N PRO A 182 8.65 -0.99 -1.90
CA PRO A 182 9.80 -0.64 -2.73
C PRO A 182 9.98 -1.57 -3.93
N GLU A 183 9.76 -1.11 -5.15
CA GLU A 183 9.95 -1.88 -6.40
C GLU A 183 11.37 -1.74 -6.98
N SER A 184 12.23 -0.94 -6.35
CA SER A 184 13.62 -0.75 -6.73
C SER A 184 14.52 -0.48 -5.52
N ALA A 185 15.84 -0.59 -5.72
CA ALA A 185 16.83 -0.34 -4.65
C ALA A 185 16.76 1.09 -4.10
N SER A 186 16.52 2.10 -4.94
CA SER A 186 16.40 3.49 -4.47
C SER A 186 15.13 3.72 -3.66
N GLU A 187 14.03 3.06 -4.01
CA GLU A 187 12.79 3.09 -3.21
C GLU A 187 12.97 2.37 -1.87
N LEU A 188 13.78 1.30 -1.84
CA LEU A 188 14.14 0.60 -0.61
C LEU A 188 14.99 1.49 0.31
N GLU A 189 16.01 2.17 -0.23
CA GLU A 189 16.81 3.15 0.52
C GLU A 189 15.93 4.27 1.11
N PHE A 190 15.00 4.80 0.30
CA PHE A 190 14.03 5.77 0.78
C PHE A 190 13.18 5.22 1.93
N LEU A 191 12.70 3.98 1.80
CA LEU A 191 11.92 3.34 2.85
C LEU A 191 12.74 3.15 4.15
N HIS A 192 14.02 2.80 4.06
CA HIS A 192 14.90 2.74 5.22
C HIS A 192 15.01 4.10 5.92
N ALA A 193 15.25 5.17 5.16
CA ALA A 193 15.36 6.52 5.69
C ALA A 193 14.05 6.92 6.40
N LYS A 194 12.90 6.63 5.81
CA LYS A 194 11.58 6.94 6.37
C LYS A 194 11.29 6.17 7.66
N ILE A 195 11.59 4.87 7.70
CA ILE A 195 11.42 4.06 8.92
C ILE A 195 12.34 4.56 10.04
N LYS A 196 13.57 4.98 9.70
CA LYS A 196 14.50 5.59 10.66
C LYS A 196 13.93 6.89 11.23
N GLU A 197 13.48 7.81 10.36
CA GLU A 197 12.85 9.08 10.77
C GLU A 197 11.66 8.83 11.72
N MET A 198 10.79 7.87 11.40
CA MET A 198 9.64 7.56 12.27
C MET A 198 10.01 6.97 13.63
N ARG A 199 11.13 6.25 13.72
CA ARG A 199 11.66 5.78 15.02
C ARG A 199 12.23 6.95 15.82
N GLU A 200 12.97 7.85 15.18
CA GLU A 200 13.51 9.06 15.80
C GLU A 200 12.38 9.99 16.28
N ALA A 201 11.25 10.03 15.56
CA ALA A 201 10.04 10.74 15.98
C ALA A 201 9.21 9.99 17.06
N HIS A 202 9.67 8.83 17.54
CA HIS A 202 8.97 7.98 18.52
C HIS A 202 7.55 7.55 18.11
N ILE A 203 7.30 7.46 16.79
CA ILE A 203 6.09 6.87 16.21
C ILE A 203 6.23 5.35 16.21
N LEU A 204 7.38 4.86 15.76
CA LEU A 204 7.73 3.44 15.77
C LEU A 204 8.61 3.11 16.99
N GLY A 205 8.46 1.92 17.57
CA GLY A 205 9.41 1.39 18.54
C GLY A 205 9.24 1.85 19.99
N ARG A 206 8.14 2.51 20.36
CA ARG A 206 7.65 2.31 21.72
C ARG A 206 7.25 0.85 21.78
N GLU A 207 7.95 0.05 22.59
CA GLU A 207 7.38 -1.22 23.02
C GLU A 207 5.93 -0.91 23.40
N GLN A 208 4.98 -1.54 22.73
CA GLN A 208 3.68 -1.72 23.34
C GLN A 208 4.01 -2.51 24.60
N SER A 209 4.21 -1.79 25.71
CA SER A 209 4.35 -2.36 27.04
C SER A 209 3.24 -3.39 27.11
N LYS A 210 3.67 -4.65 27.09
CA LYS A 210 2.83 -5.84 27.06
C LYS A 210 1.57 -5.54 27.84
N TRP A 211 0.41 -5.59 27.19
CA TRP A 211 -0.87 -5.99 27.78
C TRP A 211 -0.85 -6.01 29.32
N GLU A 212 -0.88 -4.83 29.94
CA GLU A 212 -0.88 -4.69 31.40
C GLU A 212 -2.29 -4.63 31.98
N HIS A 213 -3.32 -4.65 31.15
CA HIS A 213 -4.70 -4.81 31.61
C HIS A 213 -5.50 -5.61 30.59
N GLU A 214 -5.73 -6.88 30.90
CA GLU A 214 -6.98 -7.67 30.78
C GLU A 214 -6.72 -9.17 30.65
#